data_AF-A0A1Y4S2Z3-F1
#
_entry.id   AF-A0A1Y4S2Z3-F1
#
_cell.length_a   1.000
_cell.length_b   1.000
_cell.length_c   1.000
_cell.angle_alpha   90.00
_cell.angle_beta   90.00
_cell.angle_gamma   90.00
#
_symmetry.space_group_name_H-M   'P 1'
#
loop_
_entity.id
_entity.type
_entity.pdbx_description
1 polymer ?
#
loop_
_entity_poly.entity_id
_entity_poly.type
_entity_poly.pdbx_seq_one_letter_code
_entity_poly.pdbx_strand_id
1 'polypeptide(L)'
;MGIIIKSNMLAAEKDTYRLLVYCSAPSNIRDNAISINTKLAEKLLPLKPSRRTIRLEKCFNEIIDSIPEKSVIKDIDVLFNPDYKIDVFKMLTVSCKRKKFDLIWSGKLEDNSLVYSEEGLPDYHKYEIDCYDIVCVV
;
A
#
# COMPACT_ATOMS: atom_id res chain seq x y z
N MET A 1 0.21 -6.32 15.85
CA MET A 1 -0.36 -4.97 16.08
C MET A 1 0.56 -3.97 15.42
N GLY A 2 0.03 -3.02 14.66
CA GLY A 2 0.80 -2.02 13.95
C GLY A 2 1.69 -1.20 14.88
N ILE A 3 2.79 -0.66 14.35
CA ILE A 3 3.68 0.23 15.13
C ILE A 3 4.16 1.39 14.27
N ILE A 4 4.54 2.49 14.91
CA ILE A 4 5.20 3.63 14.28
C ILE A 4 6.64 3.68 14.79
N ILE A 5 7.60 3.79 13.88
CA ILE A 5 9.02 3.90 14.20
C ILE A 5 9.65 5.07 13.46
N LYS A 6 10.73 5.61 14.03
CA LYS A 6 11.59 6.57 13.32
C LYS A 6 12.47 5.84 12.30
N SER A 7 12.79 6.51 11.20
CA SER A 7 13.67 6.01 10.14
C SER A 7 15.02 5.44 10.62
N ASN A 8 15.60 5.99 11.70
CA ASN A 8 16.85 5.48 12.27
C ASN A 8 16.72 4.12 12.99
N MET A 9 15.49 3.69 13.32
CA MET A 9 15.21 2.39 13.94
C MET A 9 14.89 1.30 12.90
N LEU A 10 14.82 1.65 11.61
CA LEU A 10 14.40 0.77 10.53
C LEU A 10 15.26 -0.49 10.39
N ALA A 11 16.55 -0.42 10.73
CA ALA A 11 17.47 -1.55 10.62
C ALA A 11 17.00 -2.79 11.42
N ALA A 12 16.30 -2.58 12.54
CA ALA A 12 15.75 -3.67 13.35
C ALA A 12 14.51 -4.34 12.72
N GLU A 13 13.80 -3.63 11.84
CA GLU A 13 12.53 -4.09 11.26
C GLU A 13 12.63 -4.58 9.81
N LYS A 14 13.78 -4.36 9.13
CA LYS A 14 13.99 -4.71 7.72
C LYS A 14 13.88 -6.20 7.40
N ASP A 15 14.15 -7.05 8.38
CA ASP A 15 14.10 -8.51 8.23
C ASP A 15 12.75 -9.11 8.66
N THR A 16 11.77 -8.27 8.99
CA THR A 16 10.42 -8.72 9.29
C THR A 16 9.60 -8.94 8.00
N TYR A 17 8.62 -9.86 8.07
CA TYR A 17 7.62 -10.04 7.00
C TYR A 17 6.49 -8.99 7.06
N ARG A 18 6.60 -7.98 7.93
CA ARG A 18 5.59 -6.93 8.07
C ARG A 18 5.72 -5.94 6.92
N LEU A 19 4.61 -5.37 6.49
CA LEU A 19 4.63 -4.32 5.47
C LEU A 19 5.23 -3.05 6.08
N LEU A 20 6.34 -2.57 5.52
CA LEU A 20 6.89 -1.26 5.88
C LEU A 20 6.14 -0.19 5.08
N VAL A 21 5.64 0.82 5.77
CA VAL A 21 4.86 1.93 5.20
C VAL A 21 5.60 3.23 5.48
N TYR A 22 6.32 3.74 4.48
CA TYR A 22 7.02 5.01 4.57
C TYR A 22 6.03 6.16 4.49
N CYS A 23 5.81 6.83 5.62
CA CYS A 23 5.00 8.05 5.71
C CYS A 23 5.82 9.28 5.26
N SER A 24 7.15 9.19 5.39
CA SER A 24 8.10 10.15 4.84
C SER A 24 9.29 9.39 4.23
N ALA A 25 9.21 9.11 2.92
CA ALA A 25 10.28 8.42 2.21
C ALA A 25 11.37 9.41 1.76
N PRO A 26 12.67 9.14 2.03
CA PRO A 26 13.79 9.92 1.50
C PRO A 26 13.87 9.80 -0.03
N SER A 27 14.46 10.79 -0.70
CA SER A 27 14.46 10.90 -2.16
C SER A 27 15.00 9.64 -2.85
N ASN A 28 16.09 9.05 -2.35
CA ASN A 28 16.67 7.83 -2.91
C ASN A 28 15.70 6.63 -2.90
N ILE A 29 14.79 6.54 -1.93
CA ILE A 29 13.74 5.51 -1.90
C ILE A 29 12.62 5.89 -2.89
N ARG A 30 12.21 7.16 -2.89
CA ARG A 30 11.12 7.67 -3.74
C ARG A 30 11.42 7.60 -5.24
N ASP A 31 12.67 7.85 -5.62
CA ASP A 31 13.13 7.88 -7.01
C ASP A 31 13.25 6.47 -7.60
N ASN A 32 13.54 5.48 -6.76
CA ASN A 32 13.61 4.07 -7.14
C ASN A 32 12.28 3.32 -6.94
N ALA A 33 11.26 3.96 -6.37
CA ALA A 33 9.99 3.32 -6.09
C ALA A 33 9.15 3.12 -7.37
N ILE A 34 8.48 1.98 -7.44
CA ILE A 34 7.70 1.56 -8.60
C ILE A 34 6.26 2.05 -8.45
N SER A 35 5.81 2.86 -9.41
CA SER A 35 4.43 3.32 -9.50
C SER A 35 3.47 2.18 -9.87
N ILE A 36 2.41 1.98 -9.09
CA ILE A 36 1.45 0.89 -9.28
C ILE A 36 0.22 1.32 -10.04
N ASN A 37 -0.22 2.57 -9.89
CA ASN A 37 -1.44 3.12 -10.49
C ASN A 37 -1.57 2.74 -11.97
N THR A 38 -0.60 3.11 -12.81
CA THR A 38 -0.66 2.85 -14.26
C THR A 38 -0.74 1.35 -14.56
N LYS A 39 0.13 0.55 -13.94
CA LYS A 39 0.20 -0.91 -14.17
C LYS A 39 -1.11 -1.61 -13.80
N LEU A 40 -1.73 -1.18 -12.71
CA LEU A 40 -2.97 -1.77 -12.24
C LEU A 40 -4.18 -1.27 -13.03
N ALA A 41 -4.23 0.01 -13.37
CA ALA A 41 -5.25 0.57 -14.23
C ALA A 41 -5.29 -0.13 -15.60
N GLU A 42 -4.14 -0.37 -16.23
CA GLU A 42 -4.02 -1.10 -17.50
C GLU A 42 -4.58 -2.53 -17.40
N LYS A 43 -4.29 -3.25 -16.31
CA LYS A 43 -4.82 -4.61 -16.08
C LYS A 43 -6.33 -4.62 -15.82
N LEU A 44 -6.87 -3.60 -15.17
CA LEU A 44 -8.29 -3.51 -14.81
C LEU A 44 -9.17 -2.95 -15.93
N LEU A 45 -8.60 -2.13 -16.82
CA LEU A 45 -9.30 -1.50 -17.94
C LEU A 45 -10.10 -2.49 -18.81
N PRO A 46 -9.55 -3.64 -19.26
CA PRO A 46 -10.29 -4.61 -20.08
C PRO A 46 -11.37 -5.38 -19.30
N LEU A 47 -11.42 -5.25 -17.97
CA LEU A 47 -12.41 -5.94 -17.15
C LEU A 47 -13.69 -5.11 -17.06
N LYS A 48 -14.84 -5.80 -17.15
CA LYS A 48 -16.14 -5.20 -16.82
C LYS A 48 -16.13 -4.72 -15.36
N PRO A 49 -16.73 -3.56 -15.04
CA PRO A 49 -16.74 -3.00 -13.68
C PRO A 49 -17.15 -4.01 -12.59
N SER A 50 -18.19 -4.80 -12.84
CA SER A 50 -18.68 -5.83 -11.90
C SER A 50 -17.68 -6.94 -11.56
N ARG A 51 -16.60 -7.10 -12.34
CA ARG A 51 -15.54 -8.09 -12.10
C ARG A 51 -14.25 -7.48 -11.58
N ARG A 52 -14.14 -6.14 -11.53
CA ARG A 52 -12.90 -5.45 -11.15
C ARG A 52 -12.54 -5.75 -9.70
N THR A 53 -13.47 -5.62 -8.75
CA THR A 53 -13.24 -5.95 -7.33
C THR A 53 -12.71 -7.36 -7.13
N ILE A 54 -13.37 -8.36 -7.71
CA ILE A 54 -13.00 -9.79 -7.56
C ILE A 54 -11.61 -10.07 -8.14
N ARG A 55 -11.22 -9.36 -9.21
CA ARG A 55 -9.92 -9.51 -9.86
C ARG A 55 -8.85 -8.58 -9.35
N LEU A 56 -9.19 -7.59 -8.52
CA LEU A 56 -8.29 -6.53 -8.10
C LEU A 56 -7.05 -7.10 -7.41
N GLU A 57 -7.27 -7.94 -6.39
CA GLU A 57 -6.20 -8.61 -5.66
C GLU A 57 -5.34 -9.48 -6.59
N LYS A 58 -5.97 -10.21 -7.52
CA LYS A 58 -5.23 -11.02 -8.51
C LYS A 58 -4.36 -10.15 -9.42
N CYS A 59 -4.93 -9.08 -9.98
CA CYS A 59 -4.20 -8.16 -10.86
C CYS A 59 -3.06 -7.45 -10.12
N PHE A 60 -3.29 -7.03 -8.87
CA PHE A 60 -2.26 -6.46 -8.01
C PHE A 60 -1.14 -7.47 -7.77
N ASN A 61 -1.49 -8.71 -7.41
CA ASN A 61 -0.53 -9.76 -7.14
C ASN A 61 0.32 -10.13 -8.35
N GLU A 62 -0.27 -10.19 -9.54
CA GLU A 62 0.48 -10.37 -10.79
C GLU A 62 1.50 -9.24 -11.02
N ILE A 63 1.19 -7.99 -10.63
CA ILE A 63 2.14 -6.88 -10.71
C ILE A 63 3.27 -7.06 -9.71
N ILE A 64 2.93 -7.37 -8.45
CA ILE A 64 3.92 -7.63 -7.39
C ILE A 64 4.83 -8.80 -7.77
N ASP A 65 4.30 -9.84 -8.39
CA ASP A 65 5.07 -11.00 -8.83
C ASP A 65 6.03 -10.64 -9.99
N SER A 66 5.69 -9.63 -10.79
CA SER A 66 6.51 -9.15 -11.92
C SER A 66 7.67 -8.22 -11.56
N ILE A 67 7.66 -7.60 -10.36
CA ILE A 67 8.71 -6.67 -9.92
C ILE A 67 9.77 -7.40 -9.08
N PRO A 68 11.00 -6.86 -8.90
CA PRO A 68 11.99 -7.46 -8.02
C PRO A 68 11.49 -7.66 -6.59
N GLU A 69 11.98 -8.68 -5.89
CA GLU A 69 11.66 -8.87 -4.48
C GLU A 69 12.19 -7.72 -3.62
N LYS A 70 11.48 -7.39 -2.53
CA LYS A 70 11.77 -6.25 -1.64
C LYS A 70 11.76 -4.89 -2.35
N SER A 71 11.09 -4.80 -3.49
CA SER A 71 10.84 -3.51 -4.15
C SER A 71 10.00 -2.59 -3.26
N VAL A 72 10.21 -1.29 -3.42
CA VAL A 72 9.34 -0.25 -2.83
C VAL A 72 8.32 0.17 -3.86
N ILE A 73 7.04 0.14 -3.50
CA ILE A 73 5.93 0.56 -4.36
C ILE A 73 5.39 1.92 -3.92
N LYS A 74 4.81 2.67 -4.87
CA LYS A 74 4.14 3.96 -4.64
C LYS A 74 2.95 4.12 -5.58
N ASP A 75 2.22 5.22 -5.40
CA ASP A 75 1.09 5.61 -6.26
C ASP A 75 0.07 4.46 -6.34
N ILE A 76 -0.63 4.23 -5.24
CA ILE A 76 -1.63 3.15 -5.09
C ILE A 76 -3.07 3.68 -5.08
N ASP A 77 -3.27 4.93 -5.47
CA ASP A 77 -4.53 5.69 -5.49
C ASP A 77 -5.66 4.94 -6.20
N VAL A 78 -5.33 4.15 -7.23
CA VAL A 78 -6.32 3.36 -7.98
C VAL A 78 -7.02 2.32 -7.08
N LEU A 79 -6.40 1.88 -5.99
CA LEU A 79 -6.99 0.93 -5.03
C LEU A 79 -8.15 1.54 -4.23
N PHE A 80 -8.22 2.87 -4.15
CA PHE A 80 -9.21 3.61 -3.37
C PHE A 80 -10.48 3.94 -4.14
N ASN A 81 -10.66 3.36 -5.34
CA ASN A 81 -11.91 3.51 -6.07
C ASN A 81 -13.09 3.01 -5.18
N PRO A 82 -14.09 3.88 -4.88
CA PRO A 82 -15.19 3.55 -3.98
C PRO A 82 -16.02 2.33 -4.44
N ASP A 83 -16.04 2.06 -5.74
CA ASP A 83 -16.74 0.91 -6.32
C ASP A 83 -16.11 -0.43 -5.90
N TYR A 84 -14.82 -0.42 -5.51
CA TYR A 84 -14.11 -1.65 -5.15
C TYR A 84 -14.53 -2.17 -3.78
N LYS A 85 -14.87 -1.30 -2.82
CA LYS A 85 -15.32 -1.69 -1.47
C LYS A 85 -14.39 -2.71 -0.80
N ILE A 86 -13.09 -2.49 -0.90
CA ILE A 86 -12.06 -3.35 -0.30
C ILE A 86 -11.40 -2.66 0.90
N ASP A 87 -10.88 -3.46 1.81
CA ASP A 87 -9.88 -2.99 2.78
C ASP A 87 -8.50 -3.06 2.13
N VAL A 88 -7.97 -1.90 1.75
CA VAL A 88 -6.69 -1.75 1.04
C VAL A 88 -5.53 -2.29 1.88
N PHE A 89 -5.43 -1.95 3.17
CA PHE A 89 -4.32 -2.42 4.00
C PHE A 89 -4.40 -3.91 4.30
N LYS A 90 -5.61 -4.47 4.43
CA LYS A 90 -5.78 -5.92 4.52
C LYS A 90 -5.27 -6.62 3.26
N MET A 91 -5.60 -6.12 2.07
CA MET A 91 -5.10 -6.67 0.81
C MET A 91 -3.57 -6.55 0.69
N LEU A 92 -3.01 -5.38 1.04
CA LEU A 92 -1.57 -5.13 0.98
C LEU A 92 -0.77 -6.01 1.94
N THR A 93 -1.24 -6.17 3.18
CA THR A 93 -0.56 -7.01 4.18
C THR A 93 -0.57 -8.49 3.78
N VAL A 94 -1.69 -9.00 3.26
CA VAL A 94 -1.78 -10.37 2.71
C VAL A 94 -0.80 -10.54 1.54
N SER A 95 -0.75 -9.55 0.65
CA SER A 95 0.15 -9.59 -0.52
C SER A 95 1.62 -9.55 -0.11
N CYS A 96 1.97 -8.72 0.88
CA CYS A 96 3.34 -8.58 1.40
C CYS A 96 3.84 -9.87 2.07
N LYS A 97 2.94 -10.63 2.71
CA LYS A 97 3.24 -11.96 3.27
C LYS A 97 3.58 -13.01 2.20
N ARG A 98 3.01 -12.89 0.99
CA ARG A 98 3.33 -13.77 -0.14
C ARG A 98 4.66 -13.42 -0.79
N LYS A 99 4.88 -12.14 -1.07
CA LYS A 99 6.10 -11.63 -1.67
C LYS A 99 6.43 -10.27 -1.05
N LYS A 100 7.61 -10.18 -0.44
CA LYS A 100 7.99 -9.00 0.33
C LYS A 100 8.12 -7.77 -0.58
N PHE A 101 7.45 -6.69 -0.18
CA PHE A 101 7.60 -5.34 -0.70
C PHE A 101 7.35 -4.33 0.43
N ASP A 102 7.69 -3.08 0.18
CA ASP A 102 7.39 -1.94 1.05
C ASP A 102 6.56 -0.90 0.29
N LEU A 103 5.88 -0.01 1.01
CA LEU A 103 4.97 0.99 0.45
C LEU A 103 5.40 2.40 0.85
N ILE A 104 5.40 3.32 -0.10
CA ILE A 104 5.34 4.77 0.19
C ILE A 104 3.88 5.15 0.30
N TRP A 105 3.48 5.69 1.45
CA TRP A 105 2.10 6.10 1.68
C TRP A 105 1.74 7.34 0.86
N SER A 106 0.65 7.26 0.08
CA SER A 106 0.15 8.39 -0.72
C SER A 106 -0.59 9.45 0.11
N GLY A 107 -1.03 9.08 1.31
CA GLY A 107 -1.82 9.94 2.19
C GLY A 107 -1.01 10.59 3.31
N LYS A 108 -1.70 10.88 4.42
CA LYS A 108 -1.11 11.46 5.63
C LYS A 108 -1.07 10.44 6.76
N LEU A 109 -0.11 10.61 7.66
CA LEU A 109 -0.14 9.98 8.98
C LEU A 109 -0.68 11.04 9.96
N GLU A 110 -1.80 10.75 10.60
CA GLU A 110 -2.43 11.60 11.60
C GLU A 110 -2.56 10.80 12.90
N ASP A 111 -1.83 11.21 13.92
CA ASP A 111 -1.69 10.49 15.19
C ASP A 111 -1.32 9.01 15.01
N ASN A 112 -2.29 8.11 15.20
CA ASN A 112 -2.15 6.66 15.07
C ASN A 112 -2.93 6.10 13.87
N SER A 113 -3.18 6.93 12.85
CA SER A 113 -3.96 6.55 11.67
C SER A 113 -3.32 6.98 10.36
N LEU A 114 -3.37 6.08 9.37
CA LEU A 114 -3.06 6.42 7.99
C LEU A 114 -4.34 6.90 7.31
N VAL A 115 -4.35 8.15 6.88
CA VAL A 115 -5.50 8.82 6.27
C VAL A 115 -5.24 9.01 4.78
N TYR A 116 -6.19 8.60 3.96
CA TYR A 116 -6.18 8.78 2.50
C TYR A 116 -7.38 9.62 2.08
N SER A 117 -7.14 10.58 1.18
CA SER A 117 -8.12 11.57 0.72
C SER A 117 -8.65 12.49 1.84
N GLU A 118 -9.56 13.40 1.49
CA GLU A 118 -10.18 14.36 2.40
C GLU A 118 -11.50 13.83 2.96
N GLU A 119 -11.78 14.13 4.24
CA GLU A 119 -13.03 13.71 4.87
C GLU A 119 -14.24 14.25 4.11
N GLY A 120 -15.22 13.38 3.86
CA GLY A 120 -16.41 13.69 3.07
C GLY A 120 -16.30 13.32 1.59
N LEU A 121 -15.11 12.98 1.08
CA LEU A 121 -14.96 12.43 -0.27
C LEU A 121 -15.30 10.93 -0.31
N PRO A 122 -15.84 10.42 -1.44
CA PRO A 122 -16.21 9.00 -1.55
C PRO A 122 -15.05 8.01 -1.38
N ASP A 123 -13.82 8.45 -1.67
CA ASP A 123 -12.59 7.66 -1.54
C ASP A 123 -11.85 7.92 -0.22
N TYR A 124 -12.45 8.66 0.72
CA TYR A 124 -11.90 8.87 2.05
C TYR A 124 -11.76 7.56 2.82
N HIS A 125 -10.55 7.31 3.32
CA HIS A 125 -10.27 6.18 4.18
C HIS A 125 -9.37 6.58 5.34
N LYS A 126 -9.68 6.04 6.52
CA LYS A 126 -8.86 6.16 7.73
C LYS A 126 -8.56 4.77 8.26
N TYR A 127 -7.28 4.47 8.44
CA TYR A 127 -6.80 3.16 8.90
C TYR A 127 -6.08 3.31 10.24
N GLU A 128 -6.68 2.79 11.30
CA GLU A 128 -6.01 2.68 12.60
C GLU A 128 -4.86 1.69 12.50
N ILE A 129 -3.64 2.14 12.79
CA ILE A 129 -2.42 1.36 12.56
C ILE A 129 -2.45 0.04 13.34
N ASP A 130 -2.96 0.06 14.56
CA ASP A 130 -3.03 -1.11 15.45
C ASP A 130 -3.84 -2.27 14.87
N CYS A 131 -4.81 -1.99 13.98
CA CYS A 131 -5.63 -3.00 13.33
C CYS A 131 -4.89 -3.81 12.26
N TYR A 132 -3.69 -3.39 11.85
CA TYR A 132 -2.95 -4.00 10.75
C TYR A 132 -1.55 -4.47 11.15
N ASP A 133 -1.03 -5.46 10.43
CA ASP A 133 0.31 -5.99 10.63
C ASP A 133 1.35 -5.20 9.82
N ILE A 134 1.48 -3.90 10.15
CA ILE A 134 2.30 -2.93 9.41
C ILE A 134 3.27 -2.19 10.34
N VAL A 135 4.35 -1.66 9.77
CA VAL A 135 5.30 -0.78 10.46
C VAL A 135 5.33 0.55 9.71
N CYS A 136 4.85 1.62 10.33
CA CYS A 136 4.90 2.95 9.75
C CYS A 136 6.26 3.59 10.05
N VAL A 137 6.93 4.10 9.02
CA VAL A 137 8.25 4.72 9.12
C VAL A 137 8.10 6.23 8.93
N VAL A 138 8.50 6.99 9.95
CA VAL A 138 8.47 8.47 9.97
C VAL A 138 9.87 9.09 10.00
#